data_AF-A0A5C8LP30-F1
#
_entry.id   AF-A0A5C8LP30-F1
#
_cell.length_a   1.000
_cell.length_b   1.000
_cell.length_c   1.000
_cell.angle_alpha   90.00
_cell.angle_beta   90.00
_cell.angle_gamma   90.00
#
_symmetry.space_group_name_H-M   'P 1'
#
loop_
_entity.id
_entity.type
_entity.pdbx_description
1 polymer ?
#
loop_
_entity_poly.entity_id
_entity_poly.type
_entity_poly.pdbx_seq_one_letter_code
_entity_poly.pdbx_strand_id
1 'polypeptide(L)' 'MLSRFEKSIKGYNQALLIDSENPELYSKRGFHYLMLNKRNDACKDWSKSCKLEDLDAYDTIKKFCNN' A
#
# COMPACT_ATOMS: atom_id res chain seq x y z
N MET A 1 -19.13 -0.39 -3.20
CA MET A 1 -17.98 -0.16 -2.29
C MET A 1 -16.64 -0.23 -3.03
N LEU A 2 -16.44 -1.20 -3.94
CA LEU A 2 -15.26 -1.35 -4.83
C LEU A 2 -14.84 -0.04 -5.53
N SER A 3 -15.79 0.73 -6.04
CA SER A 3 -15.53 2.00 -6.72
C SER A 3 -14.81 3.06 -5.84
N ARG A 4 -14.99 3.05 -4.51
CA ARG A 4 -14.31 4.01 -3.62
C ARG A 4 -12.85 3.66 -3.43
N PHE A 5 -12.54 2.37 -3.29
CA PHE A 5 -11.15 1.90 -3.14
C PHE A 5 -10.35 2.12 -4.43
N GLU A 6 -10.96 1.90 -5.60
CA GLU A 6 -10.32 2.20 -6.88
C GLU A 6 -10.04 3.69 -7.08
N LYS A 7 -10.98 4.58 -6.70
CA LYS A 7 -10.75 6.03 -6.70
C LYS A 7 -9.63 6.42 -5.74
N SER A 8 -9.60 5.81 -4.55
CA SER A 8 -8.55 6.04 -3.54
C SER A 8 -7.18 5.63 -4.06
N ILE A 9 -7.06 4.46 -4.71
CA ILE A 9 -5.82 4.00 -5.36
C ILE A 9 -5.35 4.99 -6.43
N LYS A 10 -6.27 5.52 -7.26
CA LYS A 10 -5.91 6.56 -8.23
C LYS A 10 -5.37 7.82 -7.55
N GLY A 11 -5.98 8.25 -6.45
CA GLY A 11 -5.49 9.37 -5.64
C GLY A 11 -4.10 9.12 -5.08
N TYR A 12 -3.84 7.93 -4.51
CA TYR A 12 -2.51 7.57 -4.04
C TYR A 12 -1.49 7.48 -5.18
N ASN A 13 -1.88 7.00 -6.36
CA ASN A 13 -0.99 7.01 -7.53
C ASN A 13 -0.56 8.43 -7.90
N GLN A 14 -1.49 9.40 -7.86
CA GLN A 14 -1.16 10.81 -8.11
C GLN A 14 -0.29 11.40 -7.00
N ALA A 15 -0.59 11.10 -5.74
CA ALA A 15 0.22 11.57 -4.61
C ALA A 15 1.66 11.05 -4.68
N LEU A 16 1.84 9.78 -5.10
CA LEU A 16 3.15 9.17 -5.29
C LEU A 16 3.92 9.71 -6.51
N LEU A 17 3.27 10.42 -7.44
CA LEU A 17 3.97 11.17 -8.49
C LEU A 17 4.57 12.48 -7.94
N ILE A 18 4.01 13.01 -6.86
CA ILE A 18 4.46 14.25 -6.22
C ILE A 18 5.51 13.92 -5.15
N ASP A 19 5.25 12.89 -4.34
CA ASP A 19 6.15 12.43 -3.28
C ASP A 19 6.32 10.91 -3.39
N SER A 20 7.28 10.50 -4.22
CA SER A 20 7.53 9.09 -4.52
C SER A 20 8.24 8.32 -3.40
N GLU A 21 8.74 9.04 -2.39
CA GLU A 21 9.50 8.48 -1.26
C GLU A 21 8.70 8.51 0.03
N ASN A 22 7.41 8.82 -0.03
CA ASN A 22 6.54 8.78 1.13
C ASN A 22 6.15 7.34 1.52
N PRO A 23 6.67 6.79 2.63
CA PRO A 23 6.28 5.45 3.09
C PRO A 23 4.77 5.34 3.33
N GLU A 24 4.19 6.33 4.02
CA GLU A 24 2.78 6.30 4.43
C GLU A 24 1.84 6.19 3.22
N LEU A 25 2.15 6.83 2.09
CA LEU A 25 1.36 6.71 0.87
C LEU A 25 1.34 5.27 0.32
N TYR A 26 2.49 4.59 0.30
CA TYR A 26 2.54 3.19 -0.09
C TYR A 26 1.77 2.32 0.91
N SER A 27 1.97 2.54 2.21
CA SER A 27 1.30 1.76 3.25
C SER A 27 -0.23 1.84 3.15
N LYS A 28 -0.77 3.05 3.03
CA LYS A 28 -2.21 3.28 2.85
C LYS A 28 -2.73 2.71 1.54
N ARG A 29 -2.01 2.86 0.42
CA ARG A 29 -2.41 2.27 -0.87
C ARG A 29 -2.45 0.74 -0.78
N GLY A 30 -1.50 0.13 -0.06
CA GLY A 30 -1.46 -1.31 0.22
C GLY A 30 -2.72 -1.81 0.93
N PHE A 31 -3.20 -1.12 1.97
CA PHE A 31 -4.46 -1.46 2.63
C PHE A 31 -5.66 -1.40 1.67
N HIS A 32 -5.71 -0.41 0.78
CA HIS A 32 -6.79 -0.30 -0.20
C HIS A 32 -6.74 -1.43 -1.24
N TYR A 33 -5.55 -1.87 -1.64
CA TYR A 33 -5.39 -3.06 -2.47
C TYR A 33 -5.85 -4.33 -1.74
N LEU A 34 -5.54 -4.49 -0.45
CA LEU A 34 -6.04 -5.61 0.36
C LEU A 34 -7.57 -5.65 0.38
N MET A 35 -8.23 -4.50 0.57
CA MET A 35 -9.71 -4.39 0.56
C MET A 35 -10.34 -4.74 -0.79
N LEU A 36 -9.57 -4.65 -1.88
CA LEU A 36 -9.96 -5.10 -3.22
C LEU A 36 -9.57 -6.56 -3.51
N ASN A 37 -9.14 -7.30 -2.49
CA ASN A 37 -8.62 -8.66 -2.60
C ASN A 37 -7.36 -8.77 -3.51
N LYS A 38 -6.66 -7.65 -3.73
CA LYS A 38 -5.41 -7.56 -4.49
C LYS A 38 -4.21 -7.70 -3.56
N ARG A 39 -4.15 -8.83 -2.85
CA ARG A 39 -3.12 -9.11 -1.82
C ARG A 39 -1.68 -8.94 -2.36
N ASN A 40 -1.40 -9.41 -3.57
CA ASN A 40 -0.07 -9.29 -4.18
C ASN A 40 0.36 -7.83 -4.37
N ASP A 41 -0.56 -6.96 -4.79
CA ASP A 41 -0.25 -5.53 -4.98
C ASP A 41 -0.10 -4.82 -3.62
N ALA A 42 -0.91 -5.21 -2.63
CA ALA A 42 -0.75 -4.73 -1.26
C ALA A 42 0.64 -5.05 -0.69
N CYS A 43 1.11 -6.29 -0.90
CA CYS A 43 2.42 -6.73 -0.44
C CYS A 43 3.58 -5.99 -1.11
N LYS A 44 3.46 -5.66 -2.39
CA LYS A 44 4.47 -4.84 -3.09
C LYS A 44 4.55 -3.44 -2.49
N ASP A 45 3.39 -2.84 -2.22
CA ASP A 45 3.31 -1.51 -1.62
C ASP A 45 3.87 -1.48 -0.20
N TRP A 46 3.48 -2.42 0.67
CA TRP A 46 4.07 -2.50 2.01
C TRP A 46 5.57 -2.80 1.96
N SER A 47 6.03 -3.62 1.02
CA SER A 47 7.48 -3.85 0.83
C SER A 47 8.22 -2.57 0.44
N LYS A 48 7.61 -1.72 -0.40
CA LYS A 48 8.18 -0.42 -0.75
C LYS A 48 8.15 0.54 0.44
N SER A 49 7.06 0.56 1.21
CA SER A 49 6.94 1.34 2.46
C SER A 49 8.03 0.96 3.46
N CYS A 50 8.23 -0.34 3.69
CA CYS A 50 9.24 -0.87 4.61
C CYS A 50 10.68 -0.48 4.18
N LYS A 51 10.95 -0.45 2.86
CA LYS A 51 12.24 0.06 2.34
C LYS A 51 12.44 1.56 2.53
N LEU A 52 11.37 2.31 2.76
CA LEU A 52 11.36 3.74 3.06
C LEU A 52 11.24 4.00 4.56
N GLU A 53 11.69 3.04 5.39
CA GLU A 53 11.75 3.13 6.86
C GLU A 53 10.40 3.13 7.59
N ASP A 54 9.32 2.67 6.94
CA ASP A 54 8.06 2.34 7.63
C ASP A 54 8.20 1.03 8.42
N LEU A 55 8.43 1.15 9.72
CA LEU A 55 8.54 0.01 10.61
C LEU A 55 7.20 -0.75 10.75
N ASP A 56 6.07 -0.06 10.65
CA ASP A 56 4.74 -0.69 10.76
C ASP A 56 4.43 -1.58 9.54
N ALA A 57 5.03 -1.27 8.40
CA ALA A 57 4.91 -2.09 7.20
C ALA A 57 5.51 -3.49 7.39
N TYR A 58 6.53 -3.65 8.25
CA TYR A 58 7.16 -4.95 8.48
C TYR A 58 6.19 -5.98 9.10
N ASP A 59 5.46 -5.58 10.14
CA ASP A 59 4.46 -6.43 10.80
C ASP A 59 3.27 -6.70 9.87
N THR A 60 2.89 -5.70 9.07
CA THR A 60 1.83 -5.82 8.08
C THR A 60 2.20 -6.85 7.00
N ILE A 61 3.44 -6.82 6.49
CA ILE A 61 3.93 -7.83 5.53
C ILE A 61 3.89 -9.22 6.15
N LYS A 62 4.38 -9.39 7.38
CA LYS A 62 4.36 -10.72 8.03
C LYS A 62 2.95 -11.28 8.17
N LYS A 63 1.99 -10.42 8.51
CA LYS A 63 0.60 -10.81 8.73
C LYS A 63 -0.15 -11.12 7.44
N PHE A 64 0.10 -10.35 6.38
CA PHE A 64 -0.70 -10.40 5.16
C PHE A 64 0.04 -10.88 3.92
N CYS A 65 1.36 -11.09 3.95
CA CYS A 65 2.15 -11.47 2.76
C CYS A 65 2.84 -12.82 2.89
N ASN A 66 2.97 -13.35 4.11
CA ASN A 66 3.42 -14.72 4.30
C ASN A 66 2.26 -15.67 3.97
N ASN A 67 2.50 -16.57 3.03
CA ASN A 67 1.68 -17.75 2.75
C ASN A 67 2.62 -18.91 2.49
#